data_AF-A0A2W6NKS7-F1
#
_entry.id   AF-A0A2W6NKS7-F1
#
_cell.length_a   1.000
_cell.length_b   1.000
_cell.length_c   1.000
_cell.angle_alpha   90.00
_cell.angle_beta   90.00
_cell.angle_gamma   90.00
#
_symmetry.space_group_name_H-M   'P 1'
#
loop_
_entity.id
_entity.type
_entity.pdbx_description
1 polymer ?
#
loop_
_entity_poly.entity_id
_entity_poly.type
_entity_poly.pdbx_seq_one_letter_code
_entity_poly.pdbx_strand_id
1 'polypeptide(L)'
;MLMNTKLVFARFLAIIVLVIPGLMAMKGFLMMKDALFLYYAEHGNDLISPGFQWLSFFGGLVLFAAGMSFLGGWILFRDRKRNYVGPRFRSKKQPEQVETPGSTT
;
A
#
# COMPACT_ATOMS: atom_id res chain seq x y z
N MET A 1 22.46 25.31 2.88
CA MET A 1 21.84 23.95 2.95
C MET A 1 21.53 23.62 4.41
N LEU A 2 20.56 24.31 5.02
CA LEU A 2 20.16 24.02 6.40
C LEU A 2 19.09 22.94 6.38
N MET A 3 19.45 21.74 6.81
CA MET A 3 18.54 20.62 6.89
C MET A 3 17.50 20.89 7.97
N ASN A 4 16.25 21.10 7.58
CA ASN A 4 15.17 21.38 8.52
C ASN A 4 14.80 20.08 9.26
N THR A 5 15.41 19.84 10.42
CA THR A 5 15.40 18.57 11.18
C THR A 5 13.97 18.04 11.41
N LYS A 6 13.00 18.94 11.63
CA LYS A 6 11.58 18.58 11.80
C LYS A 6 11.01 17.84 10.57
N LEU A 7 11.42 18.23 9.37
CA LEU A 7 10.91 17.68 8.10
C LEU A 7 11.57 16.31 7.80
N VAL A 8 12.82 16.14 8.19
CA VAL A 8 13.53 14.85 8.13
C VAL A 8 12.91 13.84 9.10
N PHE A 9 12.64 14.25 10.35
CA PHE A 9 11.96 13.41 11.34
C PHE A 9 10.56 12.97 10.88
N ALA A 10 9.77 13.89 10.31
CA ALA A 10 8.45 13.55 9.77
C ALA A 10 8.51 12.54 8.61
N ARG A 11 9.52 12.65 7.73
CA ARG A 11 9.75 11.70 6.64
C ARG A 11 10.15 10.33 7.15
N PHE A 12 11.03 10.28 8.16
CA PHE A 12 11.45 9.03 8.79
C PHE A 12 10.29 8.31 9.47
N LEU A 13 9.48 9.05 10.24
CA LEU A 13 8.31 8.50 10.91
C LEU A 13 7.28 7.95 9.91
N ALA A 14 7.08 8.64 8.78
CA ALA A 14 6.19 8.16 7.72
C ALA A 14 6.65 6.84 7.11
N ILE A 15 7.95 6.59 7.04
CA ILE A 15 8.49 5.31 6.57
C ILE A 15 8.23 4.21 7.62
N ILE A 16 8.47 4.47 8.90
CA ILE A 16 8.19 3.51 9.98
C ILE A 16 6.72 3.07 9.97
N VAL A 17 5.80 4.02 9.82
CA VAL A 17 4.36 3.73 9.74
C VAL A 17 4.03 2.85 8.53
N LEU A 18 4.76 3.00 7.41
CA LEU A 18 4.60 2.17 6.22
C LEU A 18 5.24 0.78 6.33
N VAL A 19 6.22 0.59 7.20
CA VAL A 19 6.89 -0.71 7.38
C VAL A 19 5.95 -1.74 7.99
N ILE A 20 5.15 -1.34 8.99
CA ILE A 20 4.22 -2.24 9.71
C ILE A 20 3.26 -2.98 8.75
N PRO A 21 2.47 -2.31 7.89
CA PRO A 21 1.59 -2.98 6.93
C PRO A 21 2.37 -3.75 5.86
N GLY A 22 3.59 -3.33 5.52
CA GLY A 22 4.49 -4.09 4.64
C GLY A 22 4.90 -5.44 5.25
N LEU A 23 5.25 -5.46 6.54
CA LEU A 23 5.57 -6.70 7.26
C LEU A 23 4.34 -7.61 7.41
N MET A 24 3.15 -7.04 7.63
CA MET A 24 1.90 -7.80 7.63
C MET A 24 1.65 -8.45 6.27
N ALA A 25 1.88 -7.73 5.17
CA ALA A 25 1.76 -8.28 3.83
C ALA A 25 2.75 -9.43 3.61
N MET A 26 4.03 -9.23 3.95
CA MET A 26 5.04 -10.28 3.86
C MET A 26 4.63 -11.53 4.65
N LYS A 27 4.22 -11.38 5.92
CA LYS A 27 3.76 -12.51 6.74
C LYS A 27 2.57 -13.23 6.12
N GLY A 28 1.59 -12.49 5.59
CA GLY A 28 0.43 -13.07 4.90
C GLY A 28 0.85 -13.92 3.69
N PHE A 29 1.79 -13.42 2.89
CA PHE A 29 2.36 -14.15 1.77
C PHE A 29 3.10 -15.43 2.20
N LEU A 30 3.88 -15.38 3.29
CA LEU A 30 4.52 -16.57 3.86
C LEU A 30 3.48 -17.61 4.28
N MET A 31 2.39 -17.22 4.93
CA MET A 31 1.34 -18.19 5.30
C MET A 31 0.68 -18.83 4.08
N MET A 32 0.46 -18.07 3.00
CA MET A 32 -0.06 -18.61 1.75
C MET A 32 0.92 -19.58 1.07
N LYS A 33 2.22 -19.22 0.99
CA LYS A 33 3.24 -20.09 0.39
C LYS A 33 3.35 -21.39 1.18
N ASP A 34 3.34 -21.32 2.51
CA ASP A 34 3.51 -22.48 3.37
C ASP A 34 2.32 -23.44 3.23
N ALA A 35 1.09 -22.92 3.19
CA ALA A 35 -0.11 -23.73 2.94
C ALA A 35 -0.07 -24.43 1.57
N LEU A 36 0.42 -23.74 0.52
CA LEU A 36 0.57 -24.32 -0.81
C LEU A 36 1.68 -25.38 -0.85
N PHE A 37 2.86 -25.08 -0.31
CA PHE A 37 3.99 -26.01 -0.32
C PHE A 37 3.71 -27.27 0.50
N LEU A 38 3.07 -27.15 1.67
CA LEU A 38 2.67 -28.31 2.47
C LEU A 38 1.69 -29.20 1.71
N TYR A 39 0.69 -28.59 1.06
CA TYR A 39 -0.26 -29.34 0.25
C TYR A 39 0.43 -30.10 -0.88
N TYR A 40 1.30 -29.45 -1.66
CA TYR A 40 2.03 -30.11 -2.75
C TYR A 40 3.05 -31.14 -2.27
N ALA A 41 3.70 -30.92 -1.12
CA ALA A 41 4.67 -31.85 -0.55
C ALA A 41 4.00 -33.13 -0.01
N GLU A 42 2.82 -33.00 0.63
CA GLU A 42 2.07 -34.14 1.16
C GLU A 42 1.34 -34.95 0.09
N HIS A 43 1.09 -34.38 -1.10
CA HIS A 43 0.47 -35.08 -2.24
C HIS A 43 1.23 -36.32 -2.74
N GLY A 44 2.50 -36.48 -2.37
CA GLY A 44 3.31 -37.65 -2.73
C GLY A 44 3.34 -38.77 -1.69
N ASN A 45 2.62 -38.63 -0.56
CA ASN A 45 2.70 -39.56 0.56
C ASN A 45 1.34 -40.22 0.83
N ASP A 46 1.15 -41.46 0.37
CA ASP A 46 -0.11 -42.22 0.46
C ASP A 46 -0.57 -42.55 1.91
N LEU A 47 0.22 -42.19 2.92
CA LEU A 47 -0.04 -42.46 4.34
C LEU A 47 -0.78 -41.31 5.06
N ILE A 48 -0.88 -40.14 4.44
CA ILE A 48 -1.44 -38.93 5.04
C ILE A 48 -2.51 -38.40 4.10
N SER A 49 -3.75 -38.20 4.57
CA SER A 49 -4.78 -37.51 3.79
C SER A 49 -4.44 -36.03 3.74
N PRO A 50 -3.97 -35.47 2.61
CA PRO A 50 -3.50 -34.08 2.56
C PRO A 50 -4.72 -33.16 2.54
N GLY A 51 -5.07 -32.65 3.73
CA GLY A 51 -6.08 -31.61 3.85
C GLY A 51 -5.48 -30.25 3.52
N PHE A 52 -5.95 -29.60 2.45
CA PHE A 52 -5.51 -28.23 2.16
C PHE A 52 -5.80 -27.32 3.35
N GLN A 53 -4.80 -26.57 3.80
CA GLN A 53 -4.94 -25.65 4.94
C GLN A 53 -5.68 -24.36 4.54
N TRP A 54 -6.97 -24.51 4.23
CA TRP A 54 -7.85 -23.41 3.79
C TRP A 54 -7.83 -22.23 4.76
N LEU A 55 -7.83 -22.49 6.08
CA LEU A 55 -7.82 -21.44 7.09
C LEU A 55 -6.51 -20.63 7.09
N SER A 56 -5.36 -21.31 7.00
CA SER A 56 -4.04 -20.67 6.90
C SER A 56 -3.91 -19.89 5.60
N PHE A 57 -4.40 -20.44 4.48
CA PHE A 57 -4.36 -19.80 3.17
C PHE A 57 -5.25 -18.55 3.11
N PHE A 58 -6.53 -18.65 3.49
CA PHE A 58 -7.44 -17.50 3.50
C PHE A 58 -7.03 -16.46 4.54
N GLY A 59 -6.56 -16.89 5.72
CA GLY A 59 -6.00 -15.99 6.73
C GLY A 59 -4.79 -15.21 6.19
N GLY A 60 -3.87 -15.91 5.50
CA GLY A 60 -2.75 -15.30 4.81
C GLY A 60 -3.18 -14.34 3.69
N LEU A 61 -4.17 -14.72 2.89
CA LEU A 61 -4.72 -13.92 1.79
C LEU A 61 -5.33 -12.62 2.30
N VAL A 62 -6.14 -12.67 3.35
CA VAL A 62 -6.75 -11.47 3.96
C VAL A 62 -5.68 -10.57 4.54
N LEU A 63 -4.68 -11.13 5.24
CA LEU A 63 -3.59 -10.34 5.83
C LEU A 63 -2.72 -9.68 4.74
N PHE A 64 -2.44 -10.41 3.66
CA PHE A 64 -1.71 -9.91 2.50
C PHE A 64 -2.49 -8.81 1.78
N ALA A 65 -3.77 -9.04 1.49
CA ALA A 65 -4.64 -8.07 0.82
C ALA A 65 -4.83 -6.82 1.67
N ALA A 66 -4.99 -6.95 2.99
CA ALA A 66 -5.08 -5.82 3.92
C ALA A 66 -3.79 -4.99 3.91
N GLY A 67 -2.61 -5.63 3.99
CA GLY A 67 -1.33 -4.93 3.93
C GLY A 67 -1.10 -4.23 2.58
N MET A 68 -1.41 -4.89 1.47
CA MET A 68 -1.26 -4.34 0.11
C MET A 68 -2.25 -3.21 -0.18
N SER A 69 -3.52 -3.36 0.22
CA SER A 69 -4.54 -2.32 0.05
C SER A 69 -4.23 -1.08 0.89
N PHE A 70 -3.69 -1.26 2.10
CA PHE A 70 -3.20 -0.15 2.92
C PHE A 70 -2.02 0.56 2.24
N LEU A 71 -1.01 -0.17 1.77
CA LEU A 71 0.14 0.40 1.05
C LEU A 71 -0.31 1.18 -0.20
N GLY A 72 -1.17 0.58 -1.01
CA GLY A 72 -1.72 1.18 -2.24
C GLY A 72 -2.61 2.39 -1.96
N GLY A 73 -3.45 2.33 -0.92
CA GLY A 73 -4.29 3.45 -0.51
C GLY A 73 -3.46 4.63 -0.01
N TRP A 74 -2.44 4.35 0.82
CA TRP A 74 -1.53 5.38 1.33
C TRP A 74 -0.72 6.02 0.21
N ILE A 75 -0.18 5.25 -0.73
CA ILE A 75 0.64 5.79 -1.81
C ILE A 75 -0.20 6.73 -2.69
N LEU A 76 -1.44 6.34 -3.02
CA LEU A 76 -2.36 7.19 -3.79
C LEU A 76 -2.74 8.48 -3.04
N PHE A 77 -3.04 8.38 -1.75
CA PHE A 77 -3.35 9.56 -0.91
C PHE A 77 -2.17 10.53 -0.83
N ARG A 78 -0.96 9.99 -0.62
CA ARG A 78 0.28 10.76 -0.57
C ARG A 78 0.56 11.42 -1.92
N ASP A 79 0.37 10.70 -3.02
CA ASP A 79 0.68 11.17 -4.36
C ASP A 79 -0.27 12.29 -4.82
N ARG A 80 -1.56 12.16 -4.48
CA ARG A 80 -2.57 13.21 -4.73
C ARG A 80 -2.22 14.55 -4.08
N LYS A 81 -1.64 14.53 -2.88
CA LYS A 81 -1.24 15.76 -2.16
C LYS A 81 -0.04 16.48 -2.82
N ARG A 82 0.73 15.79 -3.65
CA ARG A 82 1.91 16.32 -4.35
C ARG A 82 1.68 16.61 -5.83
N ASN A 83 0.45 16.43 -6.33
CA ASN A 83 0.04 16.73 -7.70
C ASN A 83 0.82 15.96 -8.80
N TYR A 84 1.43 14.82 -8.46
CA TYR A 84 2.09 13.91 -9.40
C TYR A 84 1.12 12.99 -10.15
N VAL A 85 -0.17 13.06 -9.79
CA VAL A 85 -1.22 12.31 -10.48
C VAL A 85 -1.41 12.83 -11.92
N GLY A 86 -1.66 11.90 -12.85
CA GLY A 86 -1.88 12.22 -14.26
C GLY A 86 -3.05 13.19 -14.49
N PRO A 87 -3.15 13.83 -15.67
CA PRO A 87 -4.14 14.88 -15.97
C PRO A 87 -5.60 14.52 -15.61
N ARG A 88 -5.95 13.23 -15.66
CA ARG A 88 -7.28 12.69 -15.34
C ARG A 88 -7.64 12.69 -13.84
N PHE A 89 -6.66 12.77 -12.94
CA PHE A 89 -6.86 12.74 -11.49
C PHE A 89 -6.46 14.03 -10.77
N ARG A 90 -6.06 15.06 -11.52
CA ARG A 90 -5.77 16.38 -10.96
C ARG A 90 -7.09 17.02 -10.53
N SER A 91 -7.15 17.45 -9.27
CA SER A 91 -8.20 18.37 -8.85
C SER A 91 -8.07 19.62 -9.70
N LYS A 92 -9.13 19.98 -10.43
CA LYS A 92 -9.21 21.19 -11.25
C LYS A 92 -9.06 22.36 -10.28
N LYS A 93 -7.83 22.80 -10.01
CA LYS A 93 -7.61 24.12 -9.42
C LYS A 93 -8.27 25.08 -10.38
N GLN A 94 -9.33 25.72 -9.90
CA GLN A 94 -10.07 26.74 -10.60
C GLN A 94 -9.07 27.70 -11.22
N PRO A 95 -9.19 28.02 -12.52
CA PRO A 95 -8.34 29.02 -13.14
C PRO A 95 -8.40 30.26 -12.26
N GLU A 96 -7.24 30.67 -11.81
CA GLU A 96 -6.97 31.95 -11.18
C GLU A 96 -7.79 33.01 -11.90
N GLN A 97 -8.67 33.69 -11.17
CA GLN A 97 -9.43 34.79 -11.74
C GLN A 97 -8.40 35.79 -12.26
N VAL A 98 -8.32 35.90 -13.58
CA VAL A 98 -7.54 36.93 -14.23
C VAL A 98 -8.28 38.23 -13.94
N GLU A 99 -7.97 38.86 -12.80
CA GLU A 99 -8.31 40.26 -12.59
C GLU A 99 -7.72 41.04 -13.75
N THR A 100 -8.59 41.46 -14.64
CA THR A 100 -8.23 42.24 -15.82
C THR A 100 -8.08 43.68 -15.34
N PRO A 101 -6.88 44.27 -15.34
CA PRO A 101 -6.70 45.64 -14.89
C PRO A 101 -7.20 46.57 -16.01
N GLY A 102 -8.48 46.89 -16.03
CA GLY A 102 -9.03 47.73 -17.11
C GLY A 102 -10.54 47.88 -17.16
N SER A 103 -11.20 48.16 -16.04
CA SER A 103 -12.56 48.74 -16.08
C SER A 103 -12.64 49.98 -15.19
N THR A 104 -11.93 51.02 -15.62
CA THR A 104 -12.28 52.39 -15.27
C THR A 104 -13.02 52.97 -16.47
N THR A 105 -14.34 53.09 -16.35
CA THR A 105 -15.14 54.07 -17.09
C THR A 105 -16.23 54.56 -16.16
#